data_AF-A0A662MBN6-F1
#
_entry.id   AF-A0A662MBN6-F1
#
_cell.length_a   1.000
_cell.length_b   1.000
_cell.length_c   1.000
_cell.angle_alpha   90.00
_cell.angle_beta   90.00
_cell.angle_gamma   90.00
#
_symmetry.space_group_name_H-M   'P 1'
#
loop_
_entity.id
_entity.type
_entity.pdbx_description
1 polymer ?
#
loop_
_entity_poly.entity_id
_entity_poly.type
_entity_poly.pdbx_seq_one_letter_code
_entity_poly.pdbx_strand_id
1 'polypeptide(L)'
;MKKGMQKFAYDRRGISVMQDAVLFCIMVSISAAILMPSFASNSIERVYIEKENEERVDEVLHQLMTCRADEFEYMAAWHILNDLGVSNSSGLLKPLIKDLFGREVMHHTYADLCTECMACQFYFGGKQLNVLTEDFTKMIKYELGKFIEGQLGGRYGYNFTAKWRPIAGFDFGGEISTGAPIPPNTDVYTASAYVVMPPSFMTTGMISLLDEIKDYIKNHVQINGSIYAFRTGAISEEELRKALADMLTDLLNRVLWKGFGEGKGG
;
A
#
# COMPACT_ATOMS: atom_id res chain seq x y z
N MET A 1 76.03 13.39 43.63
CA MET A 1 74.73 13.18 42.95
C MET A 1 74.33 11.70 42.75
N LYS A 2 74.86 10.73 43.53
CA LYS A 2 74.58 9.28 43.34
C LYS A 2 73.73 8.60 44.43
N LYS A 3 73.24 9.34 45.44
CA LYS A 3 72.49 8.77 46.59
C LYS A 3 70.96 8.76 46.43
N GLY A 4 70.40 9.42 45.42
CA GLY A 4 68.95 9.47 45.19
C GLY A 4 68.40 8.26 44.41
N MET A 5 69.15 7.76 43.42
CA MET A 5 68.69 6.68 42.52
C MET A 5 68.64 5.29 43.17
N GLN A 6 69.47 5.01 44.19
CA GLN A 6 69.46 3.69 44.86
C GLN A 6 68.32 3.54 45.88
N LYS A 7 67.71 4.63 46.36
CA LYS A 7 66.58 4.55 47.31
C LYS A 7 65.26 4.20 46.63
N PHE A 8 65.13 4.48 45.33
CA PHE A 8 63.94 4.13 44.55
C PHE A 8 63.91 2.63 44.16
N ALA A 9 65.09 2.01 44.00
CA ALA A 9 65.20 0.61 43.61
C ALA A 9 64.92 -0.39 44.74
N TYR A 10 64.80 0.06 46.00
CA TYR A 10 64.65 -0.80 47.18
C TYR A 10 63.38 -0.53 48.00
N ASP A 11 62.44 0.27 47.47
CA ASP A 11 61.16 0.49 48.16
C ASP A 11 60.17 -0.64 47.83
N ARG A 12 60.28 -1.73 48.60
CA ARG A 12 59.40 -2.91 48.51
C ARG A 12 57.91 -2.55 48.62
N ARG A 13 57.57 -1.46 49.32
CA ARG A 13 56.17 -1.00 49.42
C ARG A 13 55.67 -0.40 48.11
N GLY A 14 56.51 0.39 47.42
CA GLY A 14 56.16 0.94 46.11
C GLY A 14 55.98 -0.13 45.03
N ILE A 15 56.83 -1.16 45.03
CA ILE A 15 56.72 -2.30 44.11
C ILE A 15 55.45 -3.12 44.40
N SER A 16 55.11 -3.33 45.67
CA SER A 16 53.88 -4.06 46.06
C SER A 16 52.61 -3.29 45.68
N VAL A 17 52.58 -1.97 45.86
CA VAL A 17 51.43 -1.13 45.48
C VAL A 17 51.28 -1.06 43.96
N MET A 18 52.38 -1.03 43.20
CA MET A 18 52.33 -1.13 41.75
C MET A 18 51.79 -2.48 41.28
N GLN A 19 52.22 -3.59 41.90
CA GLN A 19 51.70 -4.92 41.57
C GLN A 19 50.21 -5.05 41.87
N ASP A 20 49.75 -4.52 43.01
CA ASP A 20 48.35 -4.54 43.40
C ASP A 20 47.47 -3.69 42.47
N ALA A 21 47.97 -2.52 42.06
CA ALA A 21 47.29 -1.67 41.07
C ALA A 21 47.19 -2.36 39.69
N VAL A 22 48.24 -3.06 39.25
CA VAL A 22 48.20 -3.84 38.00
C VAL A 22 47.22 -5.01 38.10
N LEU A 23 47.21 -5.74 39.21
CA LEU A 23 46.25 -6.81 39.46
C LEU A 23 44.81 -6.29 39.49
N PHE A 24 44.55 -5.15 40.12
CA PHE A 24 43.25 -4.49 40.12
C PHE A 24 42.82 -4.09 38.71
N CYS A 25 43.69 -3.48 37.92
CA CYS A 25 43.40 -3.14 36.52
C CYS A 25 43.07 -4.37 35.67
N ILE A 26 43.81 -5.47 35.85
CA ILE A 26 43.54 -6.73 35.15
C ILE A 26 42.17 -7.29 35.58
N MET A 27 41.86 -7.29 36.87
CA MET A 27 40.60 -7.80 37.38
C MET A 27 39.40 -6.98 36.90
N VAL A 28 39.52 -5.65 36.89
CA VAL A 28 38.51 -4.74 36.34
C VAL A 28 38.35 -4.94 34.83
N SER A 29 39.45 -5.14 34.09
CA SER A 29 39.40 -5.38 32.64
C SER A 29 38.71 -6.70 32.29
N ILE A 30 38.99 -7.77 33.04
CA ILE A 30 38.30 -9.07 32.86
C ILE A 30 36.83 -8.94 33.25
N SER A 31 36.52 -8.23 34.33
CA SER A 31 35.14 -7.99 34.76
C SER A 31 34.36 -7.19 33.72
N ALA A 32 34.98 -6.16 33.13
CA ALA A 32 34.39 -5.38 32.05
C ALA A 32 34.16 -6.22 30.79
N ALA A 33 35.11 -7.06 30.40
CA ALA A 33 34.98 -7.96 29.25
C ALA A 33 33.84 -8.98 29.42
N ILE A 34 33.60 -9.44 30.65
CA ILE A 34 32.51 -10.39 30.96
C ILE A 34 31.14 -9.67 31.07
N LEU A 35 31.10 -8.43 31.56
CA LEU A 35 29.84 -7.65 31.66
C LEU A 35 29.41 -7.00 30.33
N MET A 36 30.35 -6.70 29.42
CA MET A 36 30.02 -6.00 28.16
C MET A 36 28.95 -6.72 27.32
N PRO A 37 28.98 -8.06 27.14
CA PRO A 37 27.92 -8.80 26.46
C PRO A 37 26.58 -8.75 27.21
N SER A 38 26.58 -8.64 28.54
CA SER A 38 25.34 -8.58 29.34
C SER A 38 24.67 -7.21 29.28
N PHE A 39 25.43 -6.13 29.06
CA PHE A 39 24.86 -4.81 28.79
C PHE A 39 24.43 -4.66 27.34
N ALA A 40 25.18 -5.28 26.42
CA ALA A 40 24.86 -5.27 25.00
C ALA A 40 23.75 -6.25 24.61
N SER A 41 23.44 -7.28 25.42
CA SER A 41 22.42 -8.28 25.06
C SER A 41 21.05 -7.64 24.84
N ASN A 42 20.65 -6.69 25.69
CA ASN A 42 19.35 -6.04 25.58
C ASN A 42 19.25 -5.12 24.35
N SER A 43 20.35 -4.45 23.97
CA SER A 43 20.35 -3.61 22.77
C SER A 43 20.43 -4.46 21.50
N ILE A 44 21.22 -5.53 21.51
CA ILE A 44 21.32 -6.48 20.40
C ILE A 44 19.98 -7.21 20.19
N GLU A 45 19.31 -7.63 21.27
CA GLU A 45 17.99 -8.27 21.20
C GLU A 45 16.94 -7.34 20.62
N ARG A 46 16.90 -6.06 21.04
CA ARG A 46 15.99 -5.07 20.47
C ARG A 46 16.24 -4.84 18.98
N VAL A 47 17.51 -4.64 18.59
CA VAL A 47 17.88 -4.45 17.18
C VAL A 47 17.53 -5.69 16.36
N TYR A 48 17.69 -6.89 16.93
CA TYR A 48 17.30 -8.13 16.27
C TYR A 48 15.79 -8.20 16.06
N ILE A 49 14.98 -7.87 17.08
CA ILE A 49 13.52 -7.85 17.00
C ILE A 49 13.03 -6.79 16.00
N GLU A 50 13.62 -5.60 16.00
CA GLU A 50 13.31 -4.53 15.04
C GLU A 50 13.56 -5.00 13.61
N LYS A 51 14.75 -5.59 13.38
CA LYS A 51 15.13 -6.11 12.07
C LYS A 51 14.24 -7.29 11.62
N GLU A 52 13.92 -8.21 12.53
CA GLU A 52 13.03 -9.34 12.25
C GLU A 52 11.64 -8.85 11.83
N ASN A 53 11.09 -7.84 12.52
CA ASN A 53 9.80 -7.27 12.16
C ASN A 53 9.84 -6.54 10.81
N GLU A 54 10.93 -5.82 10.50
CA GLU A 54 11.12 -5.16 9.20
C GLU A 54 11.19 -6.19 8.06
N GLU A 55 12.02 -7.23 8.20
CA GLU A 55 12.14 -8.33 7.24
C GLU A 55 10.82 -9.08 7.07
N ARG A 56 10.06 -9.27 8.15
CA ARG A 56 8.75 -9.93 8.11
C ARG A 56 7.73 -9.15 7.28
N VAL A 57 7.70 -7.82 7.38
CA VAL A 57 6.75 -7.00 6.61
C VAL A 57 7.12 -7.03 5.12
N ASP A 58 8.41 -6.98 4.79
CA ASP A 58 8.90 -7.17 3.42
C ASP A 58 8.58 -8.56 2.89
N GLU A 59 8.73 -9.61 3.70
CA GLU A 59 8.38 -10.98 3.31
C GLU A 59 6.89 -11.12 3.02
N VAL A 60 6.01 -10.59 3.88
CA VAL A 60 4.55 -10.62 3.66
C VAL A 60 4.18 -9.88 2.39
N LEU A 61 4.77 -8.71 2.13
CA LEU A 61 4.54 -7.98 0.89
C LEU A 61 5.05 -8.77 -0.31
N HIS A 62 6.24 -9.36 -0.23
CA HIS A 62 6.79 -10.19 -1.29
C HIS A 62 5.89 -11.41 -1.60
N GLN A 63 5.42 -12.09 -0.56
CA GLN A 63 4.48 -13.20 -0.71
C GLN A 63 3.16 -12.73 -1.35
N LEU A 64 2.63 -11.57 -0.97
CA LEU A 64 1.45 -10.98 -1.65
C LEU A 64 1.70 -10.75 -3.15
N MET A 65 2.92 -10.36 -3.51
CA MET A 65 3.33 -10.16 -4.91
C MET A 65 3.49 -11.47 -5.70
N THR A 66 3.86 -12.57 -5.04
CA THR A 66 4.21 -13.83 -5.73
C THR A 66 3.18 -14.95 -5.57
N CYS A 67 2.42 -14.96 -4.48
CA CYS A 67 1.44 -15.99 -4.17
C CYS A 67 0.20 -15.81 -5.05
N ARG A 68 -0.31 -16.95 -5.52
CA ARG A 68 -1.53 -17.02 -6.33
C ARG A 68 -2.73 -17.21 -5.42
N ALA A 69 -3.84 -16.57 -5.79
CA ALA A 69 -5.13 -16.95 -5.26
C ALA A 69 -5.58 -18.21 -6.01
N ASP A 70 -5.80 -19.31 -5.29
CA ASP A 70 -6.16 -20.59 -5.91
C ASP A 70 -7.59 -20.56 -6.47
N GLU A 71 -8.56 -20.04 -5.72
CA GLU A 71 -9.99 -20.00 -6.09
C GLU A 71 -10.56 -18.61 -5.77
N PHE A 72 -10.41 -17.65 -6.69
CA PHE A 72 -11.04 -16.33 -6.55
C PHE A 72 -12.34 -16.27 -7.35
N GLU A 73 -13.48 -16.33 -6.67
CA GLU A 73 -14.81 -16.15 -7.26
C GLU A 73 -15.40 -14.79 -6.87
N TYR A 74 -16.00 -14.09 -7.83
CA TYR A 74 -16.84 -12.92 -7.59
C TYR A 74 -18.03 -12.86 -8.55
N MET A 75 -19.08 -12.15 -8.16
CA MET A 75 -20.26 -11.92 -9.00
C MET A 75 -20.27 -10.49 -9.52
N ALA A 76 -20.10 -10.32 -10.83
CA ALA A 76 -20.29 -9.01 -11.46
C ALA A 76 -21.75 -8.55 -11.26
N ALA A 77 -21.94 -7.26 -10.98
CA ALA A 77 -23.26 -6.65 -10.82
C ALA A 77 -24.14 -7.22 -9.68
N TRP A 78 -23.55 -7.88 -8.68
CA TRP A 78 -24.29 -8.48 -7.56
C TRP A 78 -25.27 -7.51 -6.88
N HIS A 79 -24.85 -6.26 -6.64
CA HIS A 79 -25.70 -5.24 -6.03
C HIS A 79 -26.97 -4.97 -6.88
N ILE A 80 -26.82 -4.85 -8.20
CA ILE A 80 -27.95 -4.63 -9.12
C ILE A 80 -28.86 -5.85 -9.16
N LEU A 81 -28.28 -7.05 -9.16
CA LEU A 81 -29.04 -8.31 -9.13
C LEU A 81 -29.82 -8.49 -7.82
N ASN A 82 -29.26 -8.04 -6.69
CA ASN A 82 -29.93 -8.01 -5.39
C ASN A 82 -31.09 -7.02 -5.37
N ASP A 83 -30.86 -5.79 -5.86
CA ASP A 83 -31.88 -4.73 -5.89
C ASP A 83 -33.08 -5.09 -6.78
N LEU A 84 -32.82 -5.84 -7.85
CA LEU A 84 -33.85 -6.39 -8.75
C LEU A 84 -34.55 -7.64 -8.17
N GLY A 85 -34.17 -8.09 -6.97
CA GLY A 85 -34.77 -9.26 -6.29
C GLY A 85 -34.44 -10.61 -6.94
N VAL A 86 -33.47 -10.64 -7.87
CA VAL A 86 -33.16 -11.82 -8.67
C VAL A 86 -32.27 -12.80 -7.90
N SER A 87 -31.46 -12.32 -6.97
CA SER A 87 -30.41 -13.10 -6.31
C SER A 87 -30.86 -14.11 -5.25
N ASN A 88 -32.06 -13.93 -4.66
CA ASN A 88 -32.54 -14.71 -3.52
C ASN A 88 -33.72 -15.64 -3.83
N SER A 89 -34.15 -15.75 -5.09
CA SER A 89 -35.21 -16.67 -5.48
C SER A 89 -34.62 -18.06 -5.78
N SER A 90 -34.84 -19.00 -4.85
CA SER A 90 -34.55 -20.42 -5.00
C SER A 90 -35.21 -20.98 -6.27
N GLY A 91 -34.46 -21.09 -7.37
CA GLY A 91 -34.99 -21.56 -8.65
C GLY A 91 -33.93 -21.70 -9.75
N LEU A 92 -34.37 -22.22 -10.90
CA LEU A 92 -33.59 -22.47 -12.14
C LEU A 92 -32.74 -21.27 -12.64
N LEU A 93 -33.00 -20.06 -12.16
CA LEU A 93 -32.27 -18.84 -12.53
C LEU A 93 -30.93 -18.71 -11.81
N LYS A 94 -30.75 -19.28 -10.62
CA LYS A 94 -29.49 -19.21 -9.86
C LYS A 94 -28.27 -19.75 -10.64
N PRO A 95 -28.32 -20.94 -11.27
CA PRO A 95 -27.20 -21.41 -12.09
C PRO A 95 -26.97 -20.53 -13.33
N LEU A 96 -28.03 -20.01 -13.97
CA LEU A 96 -27.89 -19.11 -15.13
C LEU A 96 -27.23 -17.78 -14.77
N ILE A 97 -27.54 -17.23 -13.60
CA ILE A 97 -26.91 -16.00 -13.09
C ILE A 97 -25.46 -16.25 -12.72
N LYS A 98 -25.15 -17.40 -12.08
CA LYS A 98 -23.77 -17.79 -11.79
C LYS A 98 -22.97 -17.98 -13.09
N ASP A 99 -23.53 -18.62 -14.11
CA ASP A 99 -22.85 -18.78 -15.41
C ASP A 99 -22.64 -17.45 -16.14
N LEU A 100 -23.60 -16.52 -16.07
CA LEU A 100 -23.56 -15.28 -16.84
C LEU A 100 -22.72 -14.18 -16.18
N PHE A 101 -22.80 -14.07 -14.85
CA PHE A 101 -22.19 -12.98 -14.07
C PHE A 101 -21.13 -13.45 -13.08
N GLY A 102 -21.07 -14.75 -12.77
CA GLY A 102 -19.99 -15.32 -12.00
C GLY A 102 -18.68 -15.26 -12.79
N ARG A 103 -17.65 -14.78 -12.12
CA ARG A 103 -16.29 -14.76 -12.63
C ARG A 103 -15.45 -15.58 -11.66
N GLU A 104 -14.83 -16.61 -12.20
CA GLU A 104 -13.83 -17.42 -11.52
C GLU A 104 -12.49 -17.09 -12.16
N VAL A 105 -11.57 -16.56 -11.35
CA VAL A 105 -10.24 -16.17 -11.78
C VAL A 105 -9.26 -17.15 -11.14
N MET A 106 -8.64 -17.97 -11.98
CA MET A 106 -7.64 -18.96 -11.57
C MET A 106 -6.24 -18.48 -11.89
N HIS A 107 -5.28 -18.76 -10.99
CA HIS A 107 -3.84 -18.54 -11.19
C HIS A 107 -3.33 -17.08 -11.21
N HIS A 108 -4.16 -16.10 -10.88
CA HIS A 108 -3.71 -14.71 -10.72
C HIS A 108 -3.05 -14.51 -9.34
N THR A 109 -2.01 -13.68 -9.27
CA THR A 109 -1.43 -13.29 -7.98
C THR A 109 -2.35 -12.33 -7.23
N TYR A 110 -2.20 -12.21 -5.91
CA TYR A 110 -2.95 -11.19 -5.15
C TYR A 110 -2.66 -9.78 -5.65
N ALA A 111 -1.43 -9.51 -6.09
CA ALA A 111 -1.06 -8.26 -6.74
C ALA A 111 -1.83 -8.04 -8.05
N ASP A 112 -1.90 -9.05 -8.93
CA ASP A 112 -2.65 -8.97 -10.18
C ASP A 112 -4.13 -8.67 -9.90
N LEU A 113 -4.76 -9.42 -9.00
CA LEU A 113 -6.15 -9.19 -8.60
C LEU A 113 -6.37 -7.76 -8.06
N CYS A 114 -5.43 -7.24 -7.26
CA CYS A 114 -5.50 -5.86 -6.76
C CYS A 114 -5.46 -4.86 -7.91
N THR A 115 -4.54 -5.03 -8.85
CA THR A 115 -4.44 -4.14 -10.00
C THR A 115 -5.66 -4.20 -10.91
N GLU A 116 -6.21 -5.39 -11.18
CA GLU A 116 -7.44 -5.55 -11.96
C GLU A 116 -8.63 -4.89 -11.28
N CYS A 117 -8.79 -5.09 -9.97
CA CYS A 117 -9.86 -4.47 -9.20
C CYS A 117 -9.73 -2.93 -9.22
N MET A 118 -8.53 -2.39 -8.94
CA MET A 118 -8.29 -0.94 -8.99
C MET A 118 -8.51 -0.35 -10.39
N ALA A 119 -8.13 -1.07 -11.45
CA ALA A 119 -8.36 -0.65 -12.83
C ALA A 119 -9.85 -0.50 -13.15
N CYS A 120 -10.70 -1.33 -12.53
CA CYS A 120 -12.11 -1.38 -12.84
C CYS A 120 -12.97 -0.47 -11.95
N GLN A 121 -12.51 -0.03 -10.77
CA GLN A 121 -13.32 0.72 -9.81
C GLN A 121 -13.77 2.10 -10.33
N PHE A 122 -12.89 2.84 -11.01
CA PHE A 122 -13.12 4.24 -11.38
C PHE A 122 -13.61 5.08 -10.19
N TYR A 123 -12.81 5.14 -9.14
CA TYR A 123 -13.06 5.97 -7.99
C TYR A 123 -13.01 7.44 -8.39
N PHE A 124 -14.00 8.24 -7.99
CA PHE A 124 -14.03 9.70 -8.18
C PHE A 124 -14.95 10.35 -7.13
N GLY A 125 -14.54 11.49 -6.55
CA GLY A 125 -15.34 12.22 -5.57
C GLY A 125 -15.73 11.40 -4.34
N GLY A 126 -14.86 10.47 -3.90
CA GLY A 126 -15.16 9.56 -2.80
C GLY A 126 -16.13 8.41 -3.11
N LYS A 127 -16.45 8.17 -4.39
CA LYS A 127 -17.37 7.10 -4.80
C LYS A 127 -16.78 6.23 -5.91
N GLN A 128 -17.05 4.94 -5.85
CA GLN A 128 -16.77 4.00 -6.95
C GLN A 128 -17.81 4.23 -8.06
N LEU A 129 -17.38 4.60 -9.27
CA LEU A 129 -18.30 4.82 -10.39
C LEU A 129 -18.74 3.50 -11.03
N ASN A 130 -17.87 2.49 -11.06
CA ASN A 130 -18.21 1.18 -11.61
C ASN A 130 -18.92 0.29 -10.59
N VAL A 131 -20.25 0.44 -10.50
CA VAL A 131 -21.12 -0.34 -9.59
C VAL A 131 -21.08 -1.85 -9.87
N LEU A 132 -20.71 -2.27 -11.09
CA LEU A 132 -20.64 -3.70 -11.45
C LEU A 132 -19.51 -4.44 -10.74
N THR A 133 -18.54 -3.73 -10.18
CA THR A 133 -17.33 -4.31 -9.56
C THR A 133 -17.31 -4.16 -8.04
N GLU A 134 -18.43 -3.77 -7.43
CA GLU A 134 -18.51 -3.62 -5.98
C GLU A 134 -18.29 -4.95 -5.25
N ASP A 135 -18.84 -6.04 -5.77
CA ASP A 135 -18.64 -7.39 -5.23
C ASP A 135 -17.19 -7.84 -5.35
N PHE A 136 -16.54 -7.53 -6.48
CA PHE A 136 -15.11 -7.76 -6.68
C PHE A 136 -14.28 -7.05 -5.60
N THR A 137 -14.55 -5.76 -5.36
CA THR A 137 -13.89 -4.99 -4.29
C THR A 137 -14.11 -5.60 -2.89
N LYS A 138 -15.30 -6.16 -2.61
CA LYS A 138 -15.59 -6.81 -1.33
C LYS A 138 -14.84 -8.12 -1.17
N MET A 139 -14.90 -8.99 -2.19
CA MET A 139 -14.27 -10.30 -2.16
C MET A 139 -12.74 -10.20 -2.06
N ILE A 140 -12.14 -9.25 -2.79
CA ILE A 140 -10.68 -9.08 -2.72
C ILE A 140 -10.23 -8.54 -1.34
N LYS A 141 -10.99 -7.64 -0.72
CA LYS A 141 -10.70 -7.17 0.64
C LYS A 141 -10.75 -8.30 1.67
N TYR A 142 -11.73 -9.19 1.52
CA TYR A 142 -11.87 -10.37 2.38
C TYR A 142 -10.69 -11.34 2.20
N GLU A 143 -10.36 -11.70 0.97
CA GLU A 143 -9.25 -12.62 0.67
C GLU A 143 -7.88 -12.05 1.07
N LEU A 144 -7.63 -10.75 0.83
CA LEU A 144 -6.43 -10.08 1.31
C LEU A 144 -6.34 -10.06 2.84
N GLY A 145 -7.45 -9.79 3.52
CA GLY A 145 -7.47 -9.80 4.99
C GLY A 145 -7.14 -11.18 5.54
N LYS A 146 -7.78 -12.22 5.01
CA LYS A 146 -7.51 -13.63 5.36
C LYS A 146 -6.06 -14.02 5.09
N PHE A 147 -5.50 -13.63 3.95
CA PHE A 147 -4.11 -13.89 3.60
C PHE A 147 -3.14 -13.23 4.58
N ILE A 148 -3.28 -11.93 4.82
CA ILE A 148 -2.38 -11.15 5.69
C ILE A 148 -2.50 -11.61 7.14
N GLU A 149 -3.71 -11.87 7.63
CA GLU A 149 -3.93 -12.40 8.99
C GLU A 149 -3.32 -13.80 9.16
N GLY A 150 -3.41 -14.63 8.12
CA GLY A 150 -2.75 -15.93 8.07
C GLY A 150 -1.22 -15.83 8.20
N GLN A 151 -0.60 -14.83 7.56
CA GLN A 151 0.86 -14.63 7.64
C GLN A 151 1.32 -13.95 8.94
N LEU A 152 0.54 -13.02 9.48
CA LEU A 152 0.89 -12.27 10.69
C LEU A 152 0.47 -12.98 11.99
N GLY A 153 -0.36 -14.03 11.90
CA GLY A 153 -0.71 -14.89 13.04
C GLY A 153 -1.48 -14.19 14.16
N GLY A 154 -2.27 -13.16 13.84
CA GLY A 154 -3.16 -12.44 14.77
C GLY A 154 -2.48 -11.63 15.88
N ARG A 155 -1.14 -11.65 15.96
CA ARG A 155 -0.36 -10.91 16.97
C ARG A 155 -0.12 -9.44 16.59
N TYR A 156 -0.17 -9.15 15.30
CA TYR A 156 0.09 -7.83 14.75
C TYR A 156 -1.19 -7.26 14.14
N GLY A 157 -1.45 -5.98 14.41
CA GLY A 157 -2.39 -5.20 13.60
C GLY A 157 -1.75 -4.85 12.26
N TYR A 158 -2.54 -4.79 11.20
CA TYR A 158 -2.07 -4.42 9.87
C TYR A 158 -2.94 -3.35 9.23
N ASN A 159 -2.33 -2.59 8.32
CA ASN A 159 -3.02 -1.71 7.40
C ASN A 159 -2.42 -1.94 6.01
N PHE A 160 -3.21 -2.55 5.12
CA PHE A 160 -2.83 -2.69 3.73
C PHE A 160 -3.58 -1.65 2.91
N THR A 161 -2.85 -0.95 2.05
CA THR A 161 -3.41 0.06 1.14
C THR A 161 -2.73 -0.03 -0.22
N ALA A 162 -3.53 -0.29 -1.26
CA ALA A 162 -3.14 -0.19 -2.65
C ALA A 162 -3.90 0.98 -3.30
N LYS A 163 -3.17 1.84 -4.00
CA LYS A 163 -3.71 3.06 -4.63
C LYS A 163 -3.23 3.18 -6.06
N TRP A 164 -4.16 3.48 -6.96
CA TRP A 164 -3.88 3.89 -8.31
C TRP A 164 -4.53 5.26 -8.56
N ARG A 165 -3.70 6.25 -8.87
CA ARG A 165 -4.12 7.63 -9.14
C ARG A 165 -3.42 8.15 -10.39
N PRO A 166 -3.98 7.91 -11.59
CA PRO A 166 -3.31 8.28 -12.85
C PRO A 166 -3.23 9.80 -13.07
N ILE A 167 -4.08 10.59 -12.41
CA ILE A 167 -4.12 12.05 -12.57
C ILE A 167 -3.74 12.72 -11.25
N ALA A 168 -2.62 13.45 -11.26
CA ALA A 168 -2.15 14.18 -10.09
C ALA A 168 -3.13 15.30 -9.69
N GLY A 169 -3.44 15.41 -8.40
CA GLY A 169 -4.37 16.42 -7.86
C GLY A 169 -5.85 16.02 -7.92
N PHE A 170 -6.17 14.85 -8.47
CA PHE A 170 -7.54 14.31 -8.53
C PHE A 170 -7.63 12.99 -7.78
N ASP A 171 -8.78 12.74 -7.18
CA ASP A 171 -9.12 11.47 -6.54
C ASP A 171 -9.66 10.44 -7.54
N PHE A 172 -9.21 10.54 -8.79
CA PHE A 172 -9.58 9.62 -9.86
C PHE A 172 -8.71 8.36 -9.83
N GLY A 173 -9.30 7.17 -9.97
CA GLY A 173 -8.56 5.91 -10.18
C GLY A 173 -9.14 4.72 -9.41
N GLY A 174 -8.37 4.12 -8.50
CA GLY A 174 -8.79 2.97 -7.70
C GLY A 174 -8.07 2.91 -6.36
N GLU A 175 -8.77 2.43 -5.33
CA GLU A 175 -8.22 2.31 -3.98
C GLU A 175 -8.78 1.06 -3.28
N ILE A 176 -7.87 0.24 -2.77
CA ILE A 176 -8.19 -0.94 -1.97
C ILE A 176 -7.46 -0.81 -0.65
N SER A 177 -8.22 -0.85 0.44
CA SER A 177 -7.67 -0.87 1.79
C SER A 177 -8.34 -1.95 2.63
N THR A 178 -7.54 -2.62 3.47
CA THR A 178 -7.98 -3.62 4.44
C THR A 178 -7.14 -3.54 5.72
N GLY A 179 -7.69 -4.01 6.84
CA GLY A 179 -7.11 -3.90 8.17
C GLY A 179 -7.55 -2.66 8.96
N ALA A 180 -6.96 -2.50 10.14
CA ALA A 180 -7.32 -1.44 11.08
C ALA A 180 -6.66 -0.11 10.72
N PRO A 181 -7.28 1.04 11.04
CA PRO A 181 -6.62 2.33 10.94
C PRO A 181 -5.43 2.37 11.90
N ILE A 182 -4.30 2.92 11.44
CA ILE A 182 -3.08 3.04 12.23
C ILE A 182 -3.33 4.08 13.34
N PRO A 183 -3.15 3.73 14.63
CA PRO A 183 -3.27 4.70 15.71
C PRO A 183 -2.20 5.80 15.60
N PRO A 184 -2.52 7.06 15.93
CA PRO A 184 -1.52 8.13 15.96
C PRO A 184 -0.44 7.83 17.00
N ASN A 185 0.82 8.12 16.66
CA ASN A 185 2.02 7.92 17.51
C ASN A 185 2.38 6.46 17.82
N THR A 186 2.05 5.51 16.95
CA THR A 186 2.53 4.12 17.06
C THR A 186 3.65 3.88 16.05
N ASP A 187 4.75 3.29 16.49
CA ASP A 187 5.83 2.85 15.59
C ASP A 187 5.28 1.74 14.68
N VAL A 188 5.38 1.95 13.37
CA VAL A 188 4.87 1.04 12.34
C VAL A 188 5.97 0.66 11.37
N TYR A 189 6.13 -0.65 11.18
CA TYR A 189 6.97 -1.22 10.14
C TYR A 189 6.22 -1.14 8.81
N THR A 190 6.87 -0.60 7.78
CA THR A 190 6.22 -0.30 6.49
C THR A 190 7.05 -0.87 5.35
N ALA A 191 6.43 -1.66 4.48
CA ALA A 191 6.97 -2.05 3.19
C ALA A 191 6.12 -1.44 2.06
N SER A 192 6.75 -1.13 0.93
CA SER A 192 6.05 -0.60 -0.23
C SER A 192 6.62 -1.18 -1.52
N ALA A 193 5.74 -1.43 -2.49
CA ALA A 193 6.11 -1.94 -3.80
C ALA A 193 5.24 -1.29 -4.88
N TYR A 194 5.78 -1.23 -6.10
CA TYR A 194 5.06 -0.77 -7.28
C TYR A 194 4.72 -1.97 -8.15
N VAL A 195 3.47 -1.98 -8.64
CA VAL A 195 2.96 -3.04 -9.52
C VAL A 195 2.52 -2.39 -10.82
N VAL A 196 2.79 -3.07 -11.94
CA VAL A 196 2.34 -2.63 -13.25
C VAL A 196 0.90 -3.10 -13.46
N MET A 197 0.05 -2.21 -13.99
CA MET A 197 -1.31 -2.57 -14.35
C MET A 197 -1.31 -3.58 -15.51
N PRO A 198 -2.09 -4.67 -15.43
CA PRO A 198 -2.18 -5.64 -16.50
C PRO A 198 -2.79 -5.01 -17.75
N PRO A 199 -2.29 -5.33 -18.95
CA PRO A 199 -2.88 -4.86 -20.19
C PRO A 199 -4.22 -5.55 -20.43
N SER A 200 -5.30 -4.98 -19.90
CA SER A 200 -6.68 -5.38 -20.20
C SER A 200 -7.31 -4.45 -21.24
N PHE A 201 -8.37 -4.93 -21.90
CA PHE A 201 -9.22 -4.11 -22.78
C PHE A 201 -9.68 -2.83 -22.07
N MET A 202 -9.98 -2.94 -20.76
CA MET A 202 -10.33 -1.80 -19.91
C MET A 202 -9.14 -0.86 -19.69
N THR A 203 -7.92 -1.36 -19.44
CA THR A 203 -6.74 -0.48 -19.36
C THR A 203 -6.41 0.20 -20.68
N THR A 204 -6.63 -0.46 -21.81
CA THR A 204 -6.40 0.12 -23.15
C THR A 204 -7.42 1.21 -23.46
N GLY A 205 -8.70 0.95 -23.16
CA GLY A 205 -9.77 1.95 -23.22
C GLY A 205 -9.57 3.11 -22.22
N MET A 206 -8.92 2.83 -21.09
CA MET A 206 -8.54 3.84 -20.11
C MET A 206 -7.35 4.68 -20.54
N ILE A 207 -6.34 4.08 -21.18
CA ILE A 207 -5.24 4.83 -21.77
C ILE A 207 -5.77 5.74 -22.88
N SER A 208 -6.66 5.25 -23.74
CA SER A 208 -7.30 6.10 -24.76
C SER A 208 -8.18 7.18 -24.13
N LEU A 209 -8.93 6.88 -23.06
CA LEU A 209 -9.67 7.88 -22.30
C LEU A 209 -8.75 8.93 -21.67
N LEU A 210 -7.61 8.52 -21.09
CA LEU A 210 -6.64 9.44 -20.51
C LEU A 210 -6.00 10.32 -21.57
N ASP A 211 -5.71 9.77 -22.75
CA ASP A 211 -5.20 10.52 -23.90
C ASP A 211 -6.27 11.48 -24.45
N GLU A 212 -7.54 11.06 -24.53
CA GLU A 212 -8.67 11.91 -24.91
C GLU A 212 -8.91 13.02 -23.86
N ILE A 213 -8.84 12.72 -22.57
CA ILE A 213 -8.91 13.70 -21.49
C ILE A 213 -7.76 14.70 -21.61
N LYS A 214 -6.55 14.21 -21.85
CA LYS A 214 -5.36 15.06 -22.00
C LYS A 214 -5.47 15.97 -23.21
N ASP A 215 -5.92 15.45 -24.34
CA ASP A 215 -6.15 16.23 -25.55
C ASP A 215 -7.34 17.19 -25.38
N TYR A 216 -8.40 16.79 -24.69
CA TYR A 216 -9.55 17.64 -24.40
C TYR A 216 -9.18 18.78 -23.45
N ILE A 217 -8.44 18.52 -22.37
CA ILE A 217 -7.89 19.55 -21.47
C ILE A 217 -7.00 20.52 -22.25
N LYS A 218 -6.16 19.99 -23.15
CA LYS A 218 -5.27 20.80 -23.98
C LYS A 218 -6.04 21.69 -24.98
N ASN A 219 -7.17 21.20 -25.50
CA ASN A 219 -7.97 21.86 -26.53
C ASN A 219 -9.11 22.74 -25.99
N HIS A 220 -9.57 22.53 -24.74
CA HIS A 220 -10.60 23.36 -24.13
C HIS A 220 -10.01 24.61 -23.44
N VAL A 221 -10.17 25.76 -24.11
CA VAL A 221 -9.73 27.09 -23.66
C VAL A 221 -10.30 27.47 -22.28
N GLN A 222 -11.51 27.02 -21.93
CA GLN A 222 -12.12 27.28 -20.62
C GLN A 222 -11.39 26.59 -19.46
N ILE A 223 -10.82 25.40 -19.66
CA ILE A 223 -10.11 24.65 -18.60
C ILE A 223 -8.72 25.22 -18.38
N ASN A 224 -8.02 25.56 -19.45
CA ASN A 224 -6.80 26.36 -19.36
C ASN A 224 -7.09 27.71 -18.69
N GLY A 225 -8.26 28.31 -18.94
CA GLY A 225 -8.75 29.49 -18.23
C GLY A 225 -8.93 29.27 -16.73
N SER A 226 -9.60 28.19 -16.30
CA SER A 226 -9.80 27.84 -14.88
C SER A 226 -8.50 27.44 -14.18
N ILE A 227 -7.63 26.67 -14.83
CA ILE A 227 -6.31 26.29 -14.31
C ILE A 227 -5.40 27.51 -14.20
N TYR A 228 -5.41 28.39 -15.20
CA TYR A 228 -4.69 29.67 -15.16
C TYR A 228 -5.25 30.57 -14.05
N ALA A 229 -6.58 30.69 -13.96
CA ALA A 229 -7.26 31.45 -12.91
C ALA A 229 -6.92 30.94 -11.50
N PHE A 230 -6.86 29.61 -11.29
CA PHE A 230 -6.43 29.03 -10.02
C PHE A 230 -4.95 29.35 -9.73
N ARG A 231 -4.08 29.21 -10.74
CA ARG A 231 -2.65 29.52 -10.61
C ARG A 231 -2.38 31.00 -10.33
N THR A 232 -3.26 31.90 -10.78
CA THR A 232 -3.23 33.33 -10.46
C THR A 232 -4.04 33.70 -9.21
N GLY A 233 -4.63 32.73 -8.50
CA GLY A 233 -5.41 32.95 -7.28
C GLY A 233 -6.80 33.57 -7.48
N ALA A 234 -7.31 33.59 -8.71
CA ALA A 234 -8.59 34.18 -9.09
C ALA A 234 -9.80 33.26 -8.85
N ILE A 235 -9.58 31.95 -8.66
CA ILE A 235 -10.62 31.00 -8.24
C ILE A 235 -10.10 30.14 -7.09
N SER A 236 -11.01 29.67 -6.25
CA SER A 236 -10.70 28.79 -5.12
C SER A 236 -10.47 27.33 -5.56
N GLU A 237 -9.83 26.52 -4.72
CA GLU A 237 -9.61 25.09 -4.98
C GLU A 237 -10.94 24.33 -5.17
N GLU A 238 -11.98 24.73 -4.44
CA GLU A 238 -13.33 24.16 -4.54
C GLU A 238 -14.01 24.46 -5.88
N GLU A 239 -13.83 25.68 -6.41
CA GLU A 239 -14.35 26.06 -7.73
C GLU A 239 -13.63 25.33 -8.86
N LEU A 240 -12.31 25.14 -8.72
CA LEU A 240 -11.53 24.33 -9.66
C LEU A 240 -11.99 22.87 -9.64
N ARG A 241 -12.13 22.28 -8.44
CA ARG A 241 -12.62 20.91 -8.26
C ARG A 241 -14.00 20.71 -8.89
N LYS A 242 -14.91 21.67 -8.69
CA LYS A 242 -16.26 21.60 -9.25
C LYS A 242 -16.26 21.65 -10.77
N ALA A 243 -15.51 22.58 -11.38
CA ALA A 243 -15.41 22.70 -12.83
C ALA A 243 -14.83 21.44 -13.49
N LEU A 244 -13.91 20.76 -12.82
CA LEU A 244 -13.34 19.50 -13.29
C LEU A 244 -14.22 18.29 -13.02
N ALA A 245 -14.97 18.27 -11.91
CA ALA A 245 -15.97 17.26 -11.64
C ALA A 245 -17.10 17.30 -12.68
N ASP A 246 -17.60 18.49 -13.02
CA ASP A 246 -18.62 18.66 -14.05
C ASP A 246 -18.11 18.18 -15.43
N MET A 247 -16.84 18.42 -15.74
CA MET A 247 -16.18 17.94 -16.96
C MET A 247 -16.00 16.43 -17.01
N LEU A 248 -15.47 15.82 -15.94
CA LEU A 248 -15.32 14.37 -15.85
C LEU A 248 -16.70 13.70 -15.94
N THR A 249 -17.73 14.29 -15.35
CA THR A 249 -19.10 13.81 -15.43
C THR A 249 -19.66 13.90 -16.87
N ASP A 250 -19.43 15.00 -17.60
CA ASP A 250 -19.84 15.12 -19.01
C ASP A 250 -19.11 14.09 -19.89
N LEU A 251 -17.83 13.86 -19.64
CA LEU A 251 -16.98 12.94 -20.41
C LEU A 251 -17.35 11.48 -20.13
N LEU A 252 -17.55 11.12 -18.86
CA LEU A 252 -18.12 9.83 -18.45
C LEU A 252 -19.49 9.60 -19.06
N ASN A 253 -20.36 10.61 -19.08
CA ASN A 253 -21.67 10.50 -19.71
C ASN A 253 -21.57 10.28 -21.22
N ARG A 254 -20.64 10.93 -21.91
CA ARG A 254 -20.40 10.68 -23.33
C ARG A 254 -19.88 9.26 -23.58
N VAL A 255 -18.93 8.79 -22.79
CA VAL A 255 -18.31 7.47 -23.03
C VAL A 255 -19.22 6.32 -22.60
N LEU A 256 -19.94 6.45 -21.47
CA LEU A 256 -20.86 5.44 -20.98
C LEU A 256 -22.17 5.37 -21.79
N TRP A 257 -22.68 6.49 -22.30
CA TRP A 257 -24.00 6.52 -22.95
C TRP A 257 -23.98 6.70 -24.47
N LYS A 258 -22.95 7.32 -25.06
CA LYS A 258 -22.82 7.43 -26.54
C LYS A 258 -21.94 6.35 -27.16
N GLY A 259 -21.15 5.63 -26.35
CA GLY A 259 -20.17 4.65 -26.84
C GLY A 259 -19.01 5.30 -27.61
N PHE A 260 -17.92 4.57 -27.80
CA PHE A 260 -16.71 4.99 -28.54
C PHE A 260 -16.92 5.25 -30.05
N GLY A 261 -18.16 5.47 -30.50
CA GLY A 261 -18.59 5.28 -31.87
C GLY A 261 -19.29 6.48 -32.51
N GLU A 262 -18.90 7.72 -32.22
CA GLU A 262 -19.31 8.86 -33.06
C GLU A 262 -18.12 9.80 -33.28
N GLY A 263 -17.22 9.42 -34.18
CA GLY A 263 -16.04 10.22 -34.46
C GLY A 263 -15.21 9.87 -35.69
N LYS A 264 -15.72 9.09 -36.65
CA LYS A 264 -15.16 9.03 -38.02
C LYS A 264 -16.26 8.72 -39.04
N GLY A 265 -16.87 9.78 -39.55
CA GLY A 265 -17.80 9.72 -40.68
C GLY A 265 -18.22 11.13 -41.09
N GLY A 266 -17.54 11.69 -42.09
CA GLY A 266 -17.78 13.03 -42.64
C GLY A 266 -16.49 13.75 -42.97
#